data_AF-A0AAU6ZL49-F1
#
_entry.id   AF-A0AAU6ZL49-F1
#
_cell.length_a   1.000
_cell.length_b   1.000
_cell.length_c   1.000
_cell.angle_alpha   90.00
_cell.angle_beta   90.00
_cell.angle_gamma   90.00
#
_symmetry.space_group_name_H-M   'P 1'
#
loop_
_entity.id
_entity.type
_entity.pdbx_description
1 polymer ?
#
loop_
_entity_poly.entity_id
_entity_poly.type
_entity_poly.pdbx_seq_one_letter_code
_entity_poly.pdbx_strand_id
1 'polypeptide(L)'
;MLDQGTLDHLWNFGDPAASEARFRAAMLEEIYDADERAELATQLGRAIGLQGRLEEADALLDGIDGDEPTVGVRVLLERGRVLNAGGHPEMAVPLLEQAAELADHLGEEFLAVDALHMLSIADVANAESWMRSALEYASTARHERTKRWMIALHASLGWFLHGNGRFTEALVEFQLAEQWAERLGTERQKLLAREAITECGKALAEGP
;
A
#
# COMPACT_ATOMS: atom_id res chain seq x y z
N MET A 1 -12.85 14.60 -6.18
CA MET A 1 -11.74 13.84 -5.57
C MET A 1 -10.80 14.78 -4.86
N LEU A 2 -10.40 14.42 -3.65
CA LEU A 2 -9.48 15.20 -2.85
C LEU A 2 -8.11 15.26 -3.49
N ASP A 3 -7.46 16.41 -3.38
CA ASP A 3 -6.06 16.49 -3.71
C ASP A 3 -5.26 15.62 -2.74
N GLN A 4 -4.18 15.03 -3.26
CA GLN A 4 -3.39 14.12 -2.45
C GLN A 4 -2.70 14.82 -1.27
N GLY A 5 -2.30 16.09 -1.42
CA GLY A 5 -1.61 16.81 -0.35
C GLY A 5 -2.46 16.90 0.90
N THR A 6 -3.76 17.13 0.73
CA THR A 6 -4.75 17.08 1.82
C THR A 6 -4.75 15.73 2.53
N LEU A 7 -4.82 14.62 1.79
CA LEU A 7 -4.78 13.27 2.39
C LEU A 7 -3.45 12.99 3.12
N ASP A 8 -2.32 13.39 2.53
CA ASP A 8 -0.99 13.20 3.11
C ASP A 8 -0.84 13.95 4.45
N HIS A 9 -1.46 15.13 4.59
CA HIS A 9 -1.46 15.91 5.82
C HIS A 9 -2.26 15.28 6.96
N LEU A 10 -3.32 14.52 6.64
CA LEU A 10 -4.14 13.82 7.63
C LEU A 10 -3.46 12.53 8.13
N TRP A 11 -2.56 11.96 7.34
CA TRP A 11 -1.87 10.72 7.66
C TRP A 11 -0.67 10.88 8.61
N ASN A 12 -0.61 9.97 9.58
CA ASN A 12 0.56 9.59 10.35
C ASN A 12 0.52 8.05 10.48
N PHE A 13 1.18 7.34 9.57
CA PHE A 13 1.20 5.88 9.60
C PHE A 13 1.87 5.28 10.85
N GLY A 14 2.66 6.07 11.59
CA GLY A 14 3.22 5.67 12.89
C GLY A 14 2.26 5.85 14.07
N ASP A 15 1.14 6.54 13.86
CA ASP A 15 0.08 6.75 14.84
C ASP A 15 -1.30 6.75 14.14
N PRO A 16 -1.81 5.56 13.79
CA PRO A 16 -3.09 5.43 13.11
C PRO A 16 -4.28 6.01 13.90
N ALA A 17 -4.20 6.03 15.24
CA ALA A 17 -5.23 6.61 16.09
C ALA A 17 -5.30 8.14 15.95
N ALA A 18 -4.14 8.82 15.88
CA ALA A 18 -4.10 10.25 15.57
C ALA A 18 -4.67 10.55 14.18
N SER A 19 -4.39 9.69 13.19
CA SER A 19 -5.00 9.82 11.86
C SER A 19 -6.50 9.61 11.85
N GLU A 20 -7.01 8.61 12.56
CA GLU A 20 -8.46 8.42 12.74
C GLU A 20 -9.11 9.70 13.28
N ALA A 21 -8.56 10.29 14.34
CA ALA A 21 -9.10 11.51 14.93
C ALA A 21 -9.12 12.68 13.91
N ARG A 22 -8.08 12.80 13.08
CA ARG A 22 -8.00 13.82 12.02
C ARG A 22 -9.01 13.57 10.91
N PHE A 23 -9.16 12.33 10.44
CA PHE A 23 -10.15 12.00 9.42
C PHE A 23 -11.58 12.23 9.91
N ARG A 24 -11.89 11.83 11.15
CA ARG A 24 -13.20 12.12 11.76
C ARG A 24 -13.47 13.62 11.84
N ALA A 25 -12.47 14.42 12.22
CA ALA A 25 -12.61 15.88 12.25
C ALA A 25 -12.83 16.45 10.84
N ALA A 26 -12.03 16.02 9.85
CA ALA A 26 -12.17 16.46 8.46
C ALA A 26 -13.56 16.14 7.88
N MET A 27 -14.14 14.98 8.20
CA MET A 27 -15.49 14.61 7.74
C MET A 27 -16.61 15.52 8.27
N LEU A 28 -16.37 16.31 9.32
CA LEU A 28 -17.33 17.28 9.86
C LEU A 28 -17.24 18.66 9.20
N GLU A 29 -16.18 18.91 8.43
CA GLU A 29 -15.99 20.18 7.74
C GLU A 29 -16.95 20.29 6.55
N GLU A 30 -17.65 21.42 6.43
CA GLU A 30 -18.59 21.68 5.34
C GLU A 30 -17.90 21.98 3.99
N ILE A 31 -16.55 22.09 3.99
CA ILE A 31 -15.77 22.39 2.80
C ILE A 31 -15.72 21.23 1.80
N TYR A 32 -15.94 20.00 2.27
CA TYR A 32 -15.86 18.80 1.45
C TYR A 32 -17.21 18.46 0.84
N ASP A 33 -17.24 18.05 -0.41
CA ASP A 33 -18.46 17.55 -1.05
C ASP A 33 -18.77 16.09 -0.67
N ALA A 34 -19.76 15.47 -1.32
CA ALA A 34 -20.16 14.10 -1.02
C ALA A 34 -19.06 13.08 -1.40
N ASP A 35 -18.43 13.25 -2.55
CA ASP A 35 -17.43 12.32 -3.08
C ASP A 35 -16.11 12.45 -2.30
N GLU A 36 -15.74 13.68 -1.94
CA GLU A 36 -14.58 13.95 -1.06
C GLU A 36 -14.78 13.36 0.34
N ARG A 37 -16.00 13.46 0.91
CA ARG A 37 -16.33 12.80 2.18
C ARG A 37 -16.30 11.29 2.07
N ALA A 38 -16.75 10.71 0.96
CA ALA A 38 -16.66 9.28 0.71
C ALA A 38 -15.19 8.84 0.63
N GLU A 39 -14.34 9.61 -0.03
CA GLU A 39 -12.90 9.38 -0.06
C GLU A 39 -12.27 9.45 1.34
N LEU A 40 -12.60 10.46 2.16
CA LEU A 40 -12.17 10.55 3.56
C LEU A 40 -12.61 9.34 4.38
N ALA A 41 -13.84 8.85 4.16
CA ALA A 41 -14.37 7.68 4.85
C ALA A 41 -13.56 6.40 4.52
N THR A 42 -13.07 6.25 3.28
CA THR A 42 -12.17 5.12 2.95
C THR A 42 -10.86 5.22 3.75
N GLN A 43 -10.28 6.42 3.87
CA GLN A 43 -9.04 6.63 4.62
C GLN A 43 -9.24 6.45 6.13
N LEU A 44 -10.39 6.86 6.65
CA LEU A 44 -10.81 6.58 8.02
C LEU A 44 -10.91 5.07 8.26
N GLY A 45 -11.53 4.32 7.34
CA GLY A 45 -11.62 2.85 7.39
C GLY A 45 -10.23 2.21 7.47
N ARG A 46 -9.29 2.67 6.63
CA ARG A 46 -7.88 2.23 6.69
C ARG A 46 -7.23 2.51 8.04
N ALA A 47 -7.43 3.70 8.60
CA ALA A 47 -6.84 4.10 9.87
C ALA A 47 -7.39 3.28 11.05
N ILE A 48 -8.69 2.95 11.03
CA ILE A 48 -9.34 2.07 12.01
C ILE A 48 -8.84 0.63 11.85
N GLY A 49 -8.75 0.13 10.61
CA GLY A 49 -8.24 -1.21 10.31
C GLY A 49 -6.79 -1.42 10.76
N LEU A 50 -5.93 -0.42 10.60
CA LEU A 50 -4.54 -0.45 11.11
C LEU A 50 -4.45 -0.54 12.65
N GLN A 51 -5.52 -0.21 13.38
CA GLN A 51 -5.61 -0.38 14.83
C GLN A 51 -6.18 -1.75 15.24
N GLY A 52 -6.48 -2.64 14.27
CA GLY A 52 -7.08 -3.95 14.52
C GLY A 52 -8.58 -3.92 14.80
N ARG A 53 -9.24 -2.76 14.66
CA ARG A 53 -10.70 -2.60 14.83
C ARG A 53 -11.45 -2.99 13.55
N LEU A 54 -11.27 -4.24 13.12
CA LEU A 54 -11.68 -4.73 11.80
C LEU A 54 -13.19 -4.65 11.56
N GLU A 55 -14.01 -5.04 12.54
CA GLU A 55 -15.48 -4.97 12.45
C GLU A 55 -15.99 -3.54 12.24
N GLU A 56 -15.36 -2.56 12.89
CA GLU A 56 -15.72 -1.16 12.74
C GLU A 56 -15.28 -0.60 11.37
N ALA A 57 -14.09 -0.99 10.92
CA ALA A 57 -13.62 -0.61 9.59
C ALA A 57 -14.55 -1.18 8.50
N ASP A 58 -14.95 -2.45 8.62
CA ASP A 58 -15.88 -3.11 7.70
C ASP A 58 -17.25 -2.40 7.68
N ALA A 59 -17.84 -2.16 8.85
CA ALA A 59 -19.13 -1.47 8.96
C ALA A 59 -19.09 -0.03 8.40
N LEU A 60 -17.97 0.67 8.54
CA LEU A 60 -17.78 1.99 7.93
C LEU A 60 -17.73 1.87 6.40
N LEU A 61 -16.97 0.91 5.85
CA LEU A 61 -16.82 0.68 4.41
C LEU A 61 -18.11 0.19 3.74
N ASP A 62 -19.02 -0.44 4.48
CA ASP A 62 -20.37 -0.79 4.02
C ASP A 62 -21.29 0.41 3.87
N GLY A 63 -21.02 1.50 4.60
CA GLY A 63 -21.81 2.73 4.53
C GLY A 63 -21.37 3.72 3.45
N ILE A 64 -20.30 3.43 2.71
CA ILE A 64 -19.76 4.33 1.68
C ILE A 64 -20.48 4.09 0.35
N ASP A 65 -21.02 5.17 -0.22
CA ASP A 65 -21.53 5.14 -1.59
C ASP A 65 -20.37 5.08 -2.59
N GLY A 66 -20.42 4.08 -3.47
CA GLY A 66 -19.37 3.77 -4.44
C GLY A 66 -19.65 4.30 -5.84
N ASP A 67 -20.64 5.19 -6.00
CA ASP A 67 -21.02 5.76 -7.30
C ASP A 67 -19.86 6.48 -8.02
N GLU A 68 -18.96 7.11 -7.26
CA GLU A 68 -17.73 7.69 -7.83
C GLU A 68 -16.65 6.61 -8.03
N PRO A 69 -16.15 6.37 -9.27
CA PRO A 69 -15.33 5.20 -9.57
C PRO A 69 -14.05 5.05 -8.74
N THR A 70 -13.34 6.15 -8.48
CA THR A 70 -12.12 6.13 -7.66
C THR A 70 -12.42 5.80 -6.19
N VAL A 71 -13.59 6.21 -5.67
CA VAL A 71 -14.06 5.78 -4.33
C VAL A 71 -14.32 4.28 -4.34
N GLY A 72 -14.94 3.74 -5.39
CA GLY A 72 -15.15 2.30 -5.57
C GLY A 72 -13.84 1.49 -5.50
N VAL A 73 -12.79 1.94 -6.19
CA VAL A 73 -11.43 1.34 -6.11
C VAL A 73 -10.92 1.32 -4.67
N ARG A 74 -11.02 2.44 -3.96
CA ARG A 74 -10.55 2.56 -2.57
C ARG A 74 -11.35 1.67 -1.63
N VAL A 75 -12.66 1.56 -1.79
CA VAL A 75 -13.49 0.66 -0.98
C VAL A 75 -13.06 -0.80 -1.17
N LEU A 76 -12.84 -1.24 -2.42
CA LEU A 76 -12.34 -2.59 -2.71
C LEU A 76 -10.98 -2.84 -2.06
N LEU A 77 -10.05 -1.89 -2.18
CA LEU A 77 -8.73 -1.94 -1.54
C LEU A 77 -8.83 -2.10 -0.02
N GLU A 78 -9.59 -1.24 0.65
CA GLU A 78 -9.68 -1.25 2.11
C GLU A 78 -10.43 -2.50 2.62
N ARG A 79 -11.47 -2.98 1.92
CA ARG A 79 -12.12 -4.26 2.23
C ARG A 79 -11.14 -5.43 2.10
N GLY A 80 -10.34 -5.44 1.03
CA GLY A 80 -9.27 -6.42 0.85
C GLY A 80 -8.27 -6.41 2.02
N ARG A 81 -7.87 -5.21 2.49
CA ARG A 81 -7.00 -5.09 3.67
C ARG A 81 -7.64 -5.61 4.95
N VAL A 82 -8.91 -5.28 5.19
CA VAL A 82 -9.66 -5.72 6.38
C VAL A 82 -9.78 -7.25 6.39
N LEU A 83 -10.18 -7.86 5.27
CA LEU A 83 -10.27 -9.32 5.14
C LEU A 83 -8.93 -10.00 5.33
N ASN A 84 -7.87 -9.50 4.68
CA ASN A 84 -6.54 -10.06 4.82
C ASN A 84 -6.03 -9.97 6.28
N ALA A 85 -6.20 -8.81 6.93
CA ALA A 85 -5.85 -8.63 8.34
C ALA A 85 -6.69 -9.48 9.29
N GLY A 86 -7.94 -9.78 8.91
CA GLY A 86 -8.84 -10.68 9.64
C GLY A 86 -8.54 -12.17 9.46
N GLY A 87 -7.54 -12.53 8.66
CA GLY A 87 -7.18 -13.93 8.40
C GLY A 87 -8.03 -14.60 7.32
N HIS A 88 -8.61 -13.82 6.41
CA HIS A 88 -9.40 -14.28 5.27
C HIS A 88 -8.76 -13.87 3.91
N PRO A 89 -7.48 -14.21 3.66
CA PRO A 89 -6.78 -13.81 2.43
C PRO A 89 -7.48 -14.31 1.16
N GLU A 90 -8.07 -15.50 1.19
CA GLU A 90 -8.82 -16.07 0.06
C GLU A 90 -10.05 -15.25 -0.34
N MET A 91 -10.63 -14.50 0.61
CA MET A 91 -11.73 -13.57 0.35
C MET A 91 -11.20 -12.19 -0.08
N ALA A 92 -10.00 -11.82 0.37
CA ALA A 92 -9.37 -10.54 0.03
C ALA A 92 -8.90 -10.50 -1.43
N VAL A 93 -8.29 -11.59 -1.93
CA VAL A 93 -7.72 -11.68 -3.28
C VAL A 93 -8.66 -11.19 -4.39
N PRO A 94 -9.90 -11.71 -4.55
CA PRO A 94 -10.77 -11.27 -5.64
C PRO A 94 -11.14 -9.77 -5.56
N LEU A 95 -11.22 -9.19 -4.36
CA LEU A 95 -11.46 -7.75 -4.20
C LEU A 95 -10.25 -6.93 -4.61
N LEU A 96 -9.04 -7.41 -4.28
CA LEU A 96 -7.79 -6.73 -4.63
C LEU A 96 -7.48 -6.84 -6.13
N GLU A 97 -7.79 -7.97 -6.77
CA GLU A 97 -7.74 -8.12 -8.24
C GLU A 97 -8.69 -7.13 -8.91
N GLN A 98 -9.94 -7.06 -8.46
CA GLN A 98 -10.93 -6.11 -8.99
C GLN A 98 -10.47 -4.66 -8.78
N ALA A 99 -9.87 -4.35 -7.63
CA ALA A 99 -9.31 -3.03 -7.37
C ALA A 99 -8.16 -2.69 -8.33
N ALA A 100 -7.25 -3.63 -8.59
CA ALA A 100 -6.13 -3.44 -9.52
C ALA A 100 -6.63 -3.19 -10.95
N GLU A 101 -7.57 -4.01 -11.43
CA GLU A 101 -8.15 -3.90 -12.78
C GLU A 101 -8.92 -2.57 -12.96
N LEU A 102 -9.76 -2.21 -11.99
CA LEU A 102 -10.54 -0.97 -12.06
C LEU A 102 -9.62 0.26 -11.96
N ALA A 103 -8.62 0.22 -11.08
CA ALA A 103 -7.66 1.32 -10.95
C ALA A 103 -6.87 1.53 -12.24
N ASP A 104 -6.42 0.45 -12.88
CA ASP A 104 -5.73 0.53 -14.17
C ASP A 104 -6.64 1.12 -15.26
N HIS A 105 -7.89 0.64 -15.35
CA HIS A 105 -8.86 1.14 -16.33
C HIS A 105 -9.13 2.64 -16.19
N LEU A 106 -9.16 3.14 -14.94
CA LEU A 106 -9.36 4.56 -14.62
C LEU A 106 -8.08 5.40 -14.76
N GLY A 107 -6.92 4.77 -14.95
CA GLY A 107 -5.62 5.44 -14.94
C GLY A 107 -5.17 5.90 -13.56
N GLU A 108 -5.72 5.31 -12.49
CA GLU A 108 -5.37 5.55 -11.09
C GLU A 108 -4.09 4.76 -10.72
N GLU A 109 -2.98 5.12 -11.38
CA GLU A 109 -1.71 4.36 -11.34
C GLU A 109 -1.24 4.06 -9.91
N PHE A 110 -1.44 5.01 -8.98
CA PHE A 110 -1.04 4.83 -7.58
C PHE A 110 -1.86 3.74 -6.89
N LEU A 111 -3.18 3.70 -7.13
CA LEU A 111 -4.08 2.72 -6.53
C LEU A 111 -3.90 1.34 -7.17
N ALA A 112 -3.60 1.28 -8.47
CA ALA A 112 -3.28 0.02 -9.16
C ALA A 112 -2.03 -0.64 -8.54
N VAL A 113 -0.97 0.14 -8.31
CA VAL A 113 0.25 -0.38 -7.65
C VAL A 113 -0.02 -0.79 -6.20
N ASP A 114 -0.83 -0.01 -5.46
CA ASP A 114 -1.22 -0.35 -4.09
C ASP A 114 -2.00 -1.68 -4.03
N ALA A 115 -2.90 -1.92 -5.00
CA ALA A 115 -3.65 -3.16 -5.13
C ALA A 115 -2.74 -4.36 -5.44
N LEU A 116 -1.82 -4.23 -6.40
CA LEU A 116 -0.86 -5.28 -6.74
C LEU A 116 0.08 -5.60 -5.57
N HIS A 117 0.49 -4.59 -4.80
CA HIS A 117 1.25 -4.80 -3.57
C HIS A 117 0.42 -5.54 -2.50
N MET A 118 -0.86 -5.19 -2.34
CA MET A 118 -1.72 -5.92 -1.42
C MET A 118 -1.96 -7.37 -1.87
N LEU A 119 -2.05 -7.64 -3.17
CA LEU A 119 -2.11 -9.01 -3.70
C LEU A 119 -0.87 -9.81 -3.35
N SER A 120 0.33 -9.21 -3.38
CA SER A 120 1.54 -9.94 -2.97
C SER A 120 1.59 -10.29 -1.49
N ILE A 121 0.78 -9.64 -0.66
CA ILE A 121 0.63 -9.95 0.76
C ILE A 121 -0.46 -11.01 0.97
N ALA A 122 -1.60 -10.87 0.29
CA ALA A 122 -2.75 -11.75 0.47
C ALA A 122 -2.56 -13.12 -0.23
N ASP A 123 -2.03 -13.12 -1.45
CA ASP A 123 -1.78 -14.34 -2.24
C ASP A 123 -0.32 -14.79 -2.12
N VAL A 124 -0.02 -15.40 -0.97
CA VAL A 124 1.33 -15.87 -0.62
C VAL A 124 1.91 -16.83 -1.67
N ALA A 125 1.06 -17.65 -2.31
CA ALA A 125 1.50 -18.61 -3.31
C ALA A 125 2.07 -17.93 -4.57
N ASN A 126 1.57 -16.74 -4.91
CA ASN A 126 2.00 -15.96 -6.07
C ASN A 126 2.70 -14.64 -5.68
N ALA A 127 3.13 -14.49 -4.42
CA ALA A 127 3.68 -13.25 -3.88
C ALA A 127 4.80 -12.65 -4.74
N GLU A 128 5.76 -13.47 -5.19
CA GLU A 128 6.85 -13.02 -6.08
C GLU A 128 6.31 -12.49 -7.42
N SER A 129 5.35 -13.19 -8.02
CA SER A 129 4.74 -12.76 -9.28
C SER A 129 4.05 -11.41 -9.13
N TRP A 130 3.25 -11.25 -8.07
CA TRP A 130 2.54 -10.00 -7.79
C TRP A 130 3.50 -8.83 -7.54
N MET A 131 4.58 -9.02 -6.77
CA MET A 131 5.58 -7.97 -6.57
C MET A 131 6.29 -7.58 -7.89
N ARG A 132 6.61 -8.56 -8.74
CA ARG A 132 7.22 -8.29 -10.05
C ARG A 132 6.27 -7.53 -10.98
N SER A 133 4.99 -7.91 -11.02
CA SER A 133 3.97 -7.17 -11.75
C SER A 133 3.79 -5.74 -11.23
N ALA A 134 3.79 -5.54 -9.91
CA ALA A 134 3.72 -4.22 -9.30
C ALA A 134 4.94 -3.35 -9.67
N LEU A 135 6.15 -3.93 -9.68
CA LEU A 135 7.38 -3.24 -10.10
C LEU A 135 7.34 -2.85 -11.58
N GLU A 136 6.91 -3.78 -12.45
CA GLU A 136 6.74 -3.52 -13.88
C GLU A 136 5.76 -2.36 -14.10
N TYR A 137 4.58 -2.42 -13.47
CA TYR A 137 3.57 -1.38 -13.55
C TYR A 137 4.11 -0.02 -13.07
N ALA A 138 4.64 0.02 -11.84
CA ALA A 138 5.17 1.25 -11.22
C ALA A 138 6.33 1.88 -12.01
N SER A 139 7.13 1.07 -12.73
CA SER A 139 8.23 1.58 -13.56
C SER A 139 7.75 2.44 -14.74
N THR A 140 6.54 2.17 -15.24
CA THR A 140 5.93 2.89 -16.38
C THR A 140 5.05 4.06 -15.95
N ALA A 141 4.72 4.17 -14.66
CA ALA A 141 3.87 5.22 -14.13
C ALA A 141 4.38 6.63 -14.48
N ARG A 142 3.47 7.58 -14.65
CA ARG A 142 3.81 8.96 -15.06
C ARG A 142 4.24 9.81 -13.88
N HIS A 143 3.60 9.64 -12.73
CA HIS A 143 3.80 10.48 -11.57
C HIS A 143 4.93 9.95 -10.66
N GLU A 144 5.82 10.85 -10.23
CA GLU A 144 6.92 10.49 -9.30
C GLU A 144 6.40 9.90 -7.99
N ARG A 145 5.22 10.33 -7.55
CA ARG A 145 4.55 9.75 -6.37
C ARG A 145 4.31 8.26 -6.54
N THR A 146 3.80 7.82 -7.69
CA THR A 146 3.61 6.39 -7.97
C THR A 146 4.95 5.69 -8.10
N LYS A 147 5.95 6.29 -8.77
CA LYS A 147 7.32 5.72 -8.84
C LYS A 147 7.97 5.54 -7.48
N ARG A 148 7.60 6.32 -6.46
CA ARG A 148 8.09 6.14 -5.10
C ARG A 148 7.74 4.77 -4.50
N TRP A 149 6.69 4.09 -5.02
CA TRP A 149 6.38 2.70 -4.64
C TRP A 149 7.53 1.74 -4.92
N MET A 150 8.38 2.03 -5.91
CA MET A 150 9.56 1.20 -6.22
C MET A 150 10.42 0.92 -4.98
N ILE A 151 10.50 1.87 -4.03
CA ILE A 151 11.22 1.68 -2.76
C ILE A 151 10.64 0.51 -1.96
N ALA A 152 9.33 0.55 -1.70
CA ALA A 152 8.66 -0.46 -0.86
C ALA A 152 8.54 -1.81 -1.59
N LEU A 153 8.32 -1.78 -2.91
CA LEU A 153 8.19 -3.00 -3.71
C LEU A 153 9.52 -3.75 -3.81
N HIS A 154 10.63 -3.07 -4.12
CA HIS A 154 11.95 -3.70 -4.12
C HIS A 154 12.34 -4.19 -2.71
N ALA A 155 12.04 -3.43 -1.66
CA ALA A 155 12.28 -3.89 -0.29
C ALA A 155 11.47 -5.16 0.04
N SER A 156 10.19 -5.20 -0.35
CA SER A 156 9.32 -6.36 -0.12
C SER A 156 9.81 -7.60 -0.87
N LEU A 157 10.20 -7.43 -2.14
CA LEU A 157 10.75 -8.53 -2.94
C LEU A 157 12.09 -9.00 -2.38
N GLY A 158 12.95 -8.07 -1.93
CA GLY A 158 14.20 -8.39 -1.25
C GLY A 158 13.97 -9.24 -0.01
N TRP A 159 13.03 -8.86 0.86
CA TRP A 159 12.71 -9.63 2.07
C TRP A 159 12.10 -11.00 1.75
N PHE A 160 11.25 -11.08 0.73
CA PHE A 160 10.71 -12.36 0.26
C PHE A 160 11.84 -13.30 -0.22
N LEU A 161 12.75 -12.80 -1.05
CA LEU A 161 13.89 -13.56 -1.55
C LEU A 161 14.84 -13.99 -0.42
N HIS A 162 15.09 -13.08 0.52
CA HIS A 162 15.91 -13.35 1.71
C HIS A 162 15.32 -14.48 2.54
N GLY A 163 14.01 -14.45 2.82
CA GLY A 163 13.30 -15.51 3.55
C GLY A 163 13.34 -16.88 2.85
N ASN A 164 13.57 -16.90 1.54
CA ASN A 164 13.74 -18.11 0.72
C ASN A 164 15.22 -18.50 0.51
N GLY A 165 16.16 -17.89 1.24
CA GLY A 165 17.60 -18.19 1.13
C GLY A 165 18.25 -17.68 -0.18
N ARG A 166 17.54 -16.91 -0.99
CA ARG A 166 18.03 -16.33 -2.26
C ARG A 166 18.75 -15.01 -2.00
N PHE A 167 19.76 -15.04 -1.14
CA PHE A 167 20.38 -13.84 -0.59
C PHE A 167 21.05 -12.95 -1.65
N THR A 168 21.66 -13.51 -2.69
CA THR A 168 22.28 -12.72 -3.77
C THR A 168 21.24 -11.90 -4.52
N GLU A 169 20.08 -12.50 -4.81
CA GLU A 169 18.97 -11.82 -5.49
C GLU A 169 18.33 -10.80 -4.55
N ALA A 170 18.15 -11.14 -3.28
CA ALA A 170 17.66 -10.21 -2.26
C ALA A 170 18.52 -8.94 -2.15
N LEU A 171 19.85 -9.10 -2.15
CA LEU A 171 20.78 -7.97 -2.09
C LEU A 171 20.60 -7.02 -3.29
N VAL A 172 20.39 -7.56 -4.49
CA VAL A 172 20.12 -6.74 -5.68
C VAL A 172 18.84 -5.92 -5.50
N GLU A 173 17.77 -6.53 -5.01
CA GLU A 173 16.52 -5.82 -4.76
C GLU A 173 16.68 -4.74 -3.69
N PHE A 174 17.40 -5.00 -2.59
CA PHE A 174 17.66 -3.97 -1.58
C PHE A 174 18.51 -2.81 -2.12
N GLN A 175 19.48 -3.07 -2.99
CA GLN A 175 20.25 -2.02 -3.66
C GLN A 175 19.38 -1.17 -4.60
N LEU A 176 18.41 -1.79 -5.30
CA LEU A 176 17.44 -1.07 -6.11
C LEU A 176 16.51 -0.22 -5.22
N ALA A 177 16.05 -0.75 -4.08
CA ALA A 177 15.28 0.01 -3.10
C ALA A 177 16.04 1.24 -2.59
N GLU A 178 17.35 1.11 -2.31
CA GLU A 178 18.21 2.23 -1.92
C GLU A 178 18.33 3.29 -3.02
N GLN A 179 18.59 2.88 -4.27
CA GLN A 179 18.69 3.81 -5.40
C GLN A 179 17.40 4.63 -5.58
N TRP A 180 16.24 3.99 -5.45
CA TRP A 180 14.96 4.69 -5.49
C TRP A 180 14.73 5.57 -4.26
N ALA A 181 15.19 5.15 -3.07
CA ALA A 181 15.09 5.94 -1.85
C ALA A 181 15.95 7.19 -1.90
N GLU A 182 17.15 7.13 -2.51
CA GLU A 182 17.99 8.31 -2.73
C GLU A 182 17.32 9.33 -3.65
N ARG A 183 16.58 8.85 -4.66
CA ARG A 183 15.93 9.71 -5.65
C ARG A 183 14.63 10.33 -5.14
N LEU A 184 13.75 9.52 -4.53
CA LEU A 184 12.35 9.89 -4.25
C LEU A 184 11.92 9.63 -2.79
N GLY A 185 12.81 9.06 -1.97
CA GLY A 185 12.47 8.59 -0.62
C GLY A 185 12.62 9.66 0.46
N THR A 186 12.02 9.40 1.62
CA THR A 186 12.34 10.13 2.87
C THR A 186 13.66 9.63 3.47
N GLU A 187 14.26 10.41 4.37
CA GLU A 187 15.44 9.98 5.13
C GLU A 187 15.22 8.65 5.87
N ARG A 188 14.00 8.42 6.40
CA ARG A 188 13.64 7.13 6.99
C ARG A 188 13.70 5.98 5.98
N GLN A 189 13.22 6.18 4.75
CA GLN A 189 13.27 5.16 3.70
C GLN A 189 14.70 4.86 3.26
N LYS A 190 15.56 5.88 3.17
CA LYS A 190 16.99 5.71 2.87
C LYS A 190 17.70 4.90 3.95
N LEU A 191 17.42 5.20 5.22
CA LEU A 191 17.97 4.45 6.35
C LEU A 191 17.54 2.98 6.30
N LEU A 192 16.25 2.71 6.14
CA LEU A 192 15.72 1.34 6.07
C LEU A 192 16.33 0.52 4.92
N ALA A 193 16.54 1.14 3.74
CA ALA A 193 17.18 0.45 2.62
C ALA A 193 18.64 0.07 2.92
N ARG A 194 19.41 0.97 3.54
CA ARG A 194 20.81 0.71 3.96
C ARG A 194 20.90 -0.36 5.04
N GLU A 195 19.95 -0.37 5.97
CA GLU A 195 19.84 -1.40 7.01
C GLU A 195 19.58 -2.78 6.38
N ALA A 196 18.64 -2.87 5.43
CA ALA A 196 18.33 -4.11 4.72
C ALA A 196 19.55 -4.65 3.93
N ILE A 197 20.30 -3.78 3.24
CA ILE A 197 21.57 -4.16 2.57
C ILE A 197 22.57 -4.71 3.57
N THR A 198 22.73 -4.03 4.71
CA THR A 198 23.68 -4.45 5.77
C THR A 198 23.30 -5.80 6.36
N GLU A 199 22.01 -6.03 6.61
CA GLU A 199 21.49 -7.29 7.13
C GLU A 199 21.69 -8.44 6.13
N CYS A 200 21.28 -8.24 4.87
CA CYS A 200 21.45 -9.24 3.83
C CYS A 200 22.93 -9.57 3.56
N GLY A 201 23.83 -8.58 3.67
CA GLY A 201 25.26 -8.78 3.54
C GLY A 201 25.86 -9.68 4.63
N LYS A 202 25.33 -9.63 5.86
CA LYS A 202 25.72 -10.54 6.94
C LYS A 202 25.28 -11.97 6.63
N ALA A 203 24.01 -12.15 6.22
CA ALA A 203 23.49 -13.46 5.85
C ALA A 203 24.29 -14.10 4.69
N LEU A 204 24.68 -13.31 3.69
CA LEU A 204 25.55 -13.78 2.59
C LEU A 204 26.93 -14.25 3.07
N ALA A 205 27.51 -13.58 4.07
CA ALA A 205 28.83 -13.91 4.60
C ALA A 205 28.79 -15.17 5.50
N GLU A 206 27.67 -15.42 6.16
CA GLU A 206 27.47 -16.61 7.01
C GLU A 206 27.25 -17.89 6.18
N GLY A 207 26.76 -17.75 4.94
CA GLY A 207 26.44 -18.87 4.06
C GLY A 207 25.10 -19.54 4.43
N PRO A 208 24.54 -20.37 3.53
CA PRO A 208 23.33 -21.15 3.82
C PRO A 208 23.57 -22.27 4.85
#